data_AF-A0AAV6TRH6-F1
#
_entry.id   AF-A0AAV6TRH6-F1
#
_cell.length_a   1.000
_cell.length_b   1.000
_cell.length_c   1.000
_cell.angle_alpha   90.00
_cell.angle_beta   90.00
_cell.angle_gamma   90.00
#
_symmetry.space_group_name_H-M   'P 1'
#
loop_
_entity.id
_entity.type
_entity.pdbx_description
1 polymer ?
#
loop_
_entity_poly.entity_id
_entity_poly.type
_entity_poly.pdbx_seq_one_letter_code
_entity_poly.pdbx_strand_id
1 'polypeptide(L)'
;MISSYPGQLGGPFPFGLKDEVAKRGTPMIFAKQTAIEYGCVQSGSTKSFFQSSEIPVYKKMWSTIESARPSVFTQSNSEGVARVLGDDYAFLMESTSIEYETARDCRLTQIGGLLDSKGYGIATPQGRVANVSFKSPPPP
;
A
#
# COMPACT_ATOMS: atom_id res chain seq x y z
N MET A 1 -3.18 1.68 -1.51
CA MET A 1 -2.80 0.25 -1.57
C MET A 1 -2.45 -0.07 -3.01
N ILE A 2 -1.60 -1.05 -3.32
CA ILE A 2 -1.43 -1.51 -4.70
C ILE A 2 -1.91 -2.94 -4.88
N SER A 3 -2.45 -3.22 -6.06
CA SER A 3 -2.79 -4.57 -6.51
C SER A 3 -2.49 -4.69 -8.00
N SER A 4 -2.15 -5.89 -8.46
CA SER A 4 -1.96 -6.13 -9.88
C SER A 4 -3.32 -6.21 -10.56
N TYR A 5 -3.43 -5.56 -11.70
CA TYR A 5 -4.52 -5.82 -12.63
C TYR A 5 -4.01 -6.83 -13.66
N PRO A 6 -4.74 -7.93 -13.95
CA PRO A 6 -4.45 -8.69 -15.15
C PRO A 6 -4.73 -7.76 -16.33
N GLY A 7 -3.66 -7.26 -16.94
CA GLY A 7 -3.75 -6.44 -18.14
C GLY A 7 -4.38 -7.26 -19.25
N GLN A 8 -5.52 -6.82 -19.77
CA GLN A 8 -6.13 -7.50 -20.91
C GLN A 8 -6.52 -6.48 -21.96
N LEU A 9 -5.71 -6.53 -23.01
CA LEU A 9 -6.00 -5.99 -24.31
C LEU A 9 -7.27 -6.68 -24.87
N GLY A 10 -8.33 -5.90 -25.07
CA GLY A 10 -9.24 -6.05 -26.21
C GLY A 10 -10.19 -7.26 -26.30
N GLY A 11 -10.99 -7.58 -25.28
CA GLY A 11 -12.10 -8.54 -25.42
C GLY A 11 -13.33 -8.17 -24.58
N PRO A 12 -14.55 -8.61 -24.97
CA PRO A 12 -15.76 -8.41 -24.18
C PRO A 12 -15.64 -9.28 -22.93
N PHE A 13 -15.31 -8.64 -21.82
CA PHE A 13 -14.92 -9.34 -20.60
C PHE A 13 -16.11 -9.97 -19.89
N PRO A 14 -15.99 -11.22 -19.38
CA PRO A 14 -16.85 -11.67 -18.32
C PRO A 14 -16.60 -10.75 -17.12
N PHE A 15 -17.66 -10.06 -16.69
CA PHE A 15 -17.71 -9.18 -15.52
C PHE A 15 -17.46 -10.02 -14.26
N GLY A 16 -16.19 -10.34 -14.01
CA GLY A 16 -15.73 -11.17 -12.92
C GLY A 16 -15.63 -10.32 -11.66
N LEU A 17 -16.10 -10.88 -10.55
CA LEU A 17 -16.17 -10.33 -9.18
C LEU A 17 -14.94 -9.48 -8.73
N LYS A 18 -13.76 -9.67 -9.34
CA LYS A 18 -12.50 -8.98 -9.05
C LYS A 18 -12.52 -7.49 -9.46
N ASP A 19 -13.14 -7.14 -10.58
CA ASP A 19 -13.19 -5.76 -11.08
C ASP A 19 -14.10 -4.86 -10.21
N GLU A 20 -15.17 -5.42 -9.63
CA GLU A 20 -16.11 -4.69 -8.78
C GLU A 20 -15.51 -4.39 -7.39
N VAL A 21 -14.69 -5.30 -6.86
CA VAL A 21 -13.96 -5.12 -5.59
C VAL A 21 -12.88 -4.05 -5.73
N ALA A 22 -12.14 -4.03 -6.86
CA ALA A 22 -11.16 -2.99 -7.14
C ALA A 22 -11.79 -1.61 -7.34
N LYS A 23 -12.95 -1.52 -8.01
CA LYS A 23 -13.68 -0.25 -8.23
C LYS A 23 -14.36 0.31 -6.99
N ARG A 24 -14.76 -0.52 -6.01
CA ARG A 24 -15.47 -0.03 -4.82
C ARG A 24 -14.57 0.58 -3.74
N GLY A 25 -13.24 0.49 -3.85
CA GLY A 25 -12.26 1.31 -3.13
C GLY A 25 -12.37 1.37 -1.60
N THR A 26 -13.21 0.54 -0.96
CA THR A 26 -13.60 0.68 0.44
C THR A 26 -12.85 -0.35 1.30
N PRO A 27 -12.17 0.08 2.38
CA PRO A 27 -11.45 -0.84 3.28
C PRO A 27 -12.36 -1.87 3.96
N MET A 28 -13.69 -1.66 3.94
CA MET A 28 -14.68 -2.60 4.48
C MET A 28 -14.80 -3.92 3.72
N ILE A 29 -14.53 -3.95 2.42
CA ILE A 29 -14.70 -5.17 1.60
C ILE A 29 -13.71 -6.23 2.06
N PHE A 30 -12.54 -5.79 2.48
CA PHE A 30 -11.46 -6.65 2.88
C PHE A 30 -11.60 -7.25 4.27
N ALA A 31 -12.30 -6.54 5.16
CA ALA A 31 -12.69 -7.08 6.44
C ALA A 31 -13.75 -8.19 6.32
N LYS A 32 -14.39 -8.36 5.14
CA LYS A 32 -15.46 -9.34 4.89
C LYS A 32 -15.07 -10.48 3.93
N GLN A 33 -14.13 -10.27 3.02
CA GLN A 33 -13.67 -11.27 2.06
C GLN A 33 -12.21 -11.66 2.32
N THR A 34 -11.97 -12.95 2.58
CA THR A 34 -10.63 -13.57 2.72
C THR A 34 -9.98 -13.96 1.38
N ALA A 35 -10.55 -13.52 0.26
CA ALA A 35 -10.16 -14.00 -1.08
C ALA A 35 -8.84 -13.40 -1.60
N ILE A 36 -8.37 -12.28 -1.04
CA ILE A 36 -7.15 -11.60 -1.45
C ILE A 36 -6.26 -11.45 -0.21
N GLU A 37 -5.01 -11.86 -0.31
CA GLU A 37 -4.05 -11.68 0.78
C GLU A 37 -3.48 -10.27 0.78
N TYR A 38 -3.09 -9.77 1.95
CA TYR A 38 -2.46 -8.47 2.09
C TYR A 38 -1.44 -8.42 3.18
N GLY A 39 -0.49 -7.54 3.00
CA GLY A 39 0.45 -7.19 4.04
C GLY A 39 1.23 -5.93 3.74
N CYS A 40 2.22 -5.73 4.58
CA CYS A 40 3.14 -4.60 4.54
C CYS A 40 4.55 -5.11 4.81
N VAL A 41 5.53 -4.21 4.72
CA VAL A 41 6.92 -4.54 5.08
C VAL A 41 7.02 -4.89 6.57
N GLN A 42 7.77 -5.94 6.88
CA GLN A 42 7.99 -6.43 8.24
C GLN A 42 8.64 -5.38 9.16
N SER A 43 9.50 -4.54 8.58
CA SER A 43 10.20 -3.42 9.22
C SER A 43 9.79 -2.10 8.56
N GLY A 44 8.67 -1.52 9.00
CA GLY A 44 8.17 -0.27 8.44
C GLY A 44 7.25 0.49 9.40
N SER A 45 7.18 1.81 9.23
CA SER A 45 6.29 2.68 10.01
C SER A 45 4.80 2.35 9.80
N THR A 46 4.48 1.69 8.69
CA THR A 46 3.14 1.18 8.37
C THR A 46 2.73 0.03 9.30
N LYS A 47 3.65 -0.86 9.68
CA LYS A 47 3.37 -1.94 10.64
C LYS A 47 3.01 -1.37 12.01
N SER A 48 3.84 -0.46 12.53
CA SER A 48 3.60 0.19 13.82
C SER A 48 2.29 0.98 13.83
N PHE A 49 1.92 1.60 12.71
CA PHE A 49 0.64 2.28 12.57
C PHE A 49 -0.55 1.34 12.76
N PHE A 50 -0.53 0.16 12.12
CA PHE A 50 -1.62 -0.81 12.30
C PHE A 50 -1.69 -1.34 13.74
N GLN A 51 -0.54 -1.51 14.40
CA GLN A 51 -0.46 -1.91 15.80
C GLN A 51 -1.00 -0.84 16.77
N SER A 52 -0.72 0.44 16.52
CA SER A 52 -1.16 1.55 17.38
C SER A 52 -2.55 2.09 17.05
N SER A 53 -3.12 1.71 15.91
CA SER A 53 -4.41 2.22 15.45
C SER A 53 -5.57 1.81 16.38
N GLU A 54 -6.41 2.78 16.76
CA GLU A 54 -7.61 2.52 17.58
C GLU A 54 -8.87 2.23 16.76
N ILE A 55 -8.83 2.51 15.45
CA ILE A 55 -9.96 2.35 14.55
C ILE A 55 -10.28 0.84 14.40
N PRO A 56 -11.52 0.40 14.66
CA PRO A 56 -11.88 -1.01 14.72
C PRO A 56 -11.69 -1.75 13.39
N VAL A 57 -11.77 -1.04 12.26
CA VAL A 57 -11.50 -1.59 10.93
C VAL A 57 -10.02 -1.97 10.79
N TYR A 58 -9.11 -1.10 11.21
CA TYR A 58 -7.67 -1.33 11.11
C TYR A 58 -7.17 -2.38 12.11
N LYS A 59 -7.77 -2.44 13.31
CA LYS A 59 -7.50 -3.54 14.26
C LYS A 59 -7.87 -4.91 13.68
N LYS A 60 -9.03 -5.02 13.03
CA LYS A 60 -9.43 -6.27 12.35
C LYS A 60 -8.46 -6.63 11.23
N MET A 61 -8.10 -5.65 10.40
CA MET A 61 -7.10 -5.84 9.35
C MET A 61 -5.75 -6.32 9.92
N TRP A 62 -5.28 -5.70 11.00
CA TRP A 62 -4.06 -6.11 11.68
C TRP A 62 -4.13 -7.55 12.18
N SER A 63 -5.22 -7.94 12.84
CA SER A 63 -5.41 -9.32 13.30
C SER A 63 -5.40 -10.33 12.13
N THR A 64 -5.94 -9.97 10.96
CA THR A 64 -5.85 -10.82 9.76
C THR A 64 -4.41 -10.94 9.26
N ILE A 65 -3.65 -9.84 9.21
CA ILE A 65 -2.24 -9.84 8.80
C ILE A 65 -1.37 -10.66 9.78
N GLU A 66 -1.62 -10.53 11.09
CA GLU A 66 -0.85 -11.21 12.14
C GLU A 66 -1.15 -12.71 12.20
N SER A 67 -2.41 -13.11 11.95
CA SER A 67 -2.83 -14.51 11.95
C SER A 67 -2.56 -15.25 10.63
N ALA A 68 -2.20 -14.53 9.56
CA ALA A 68 -1.95 -15.12 8.26
C ALA A 68 -0.73 -16.06 8.26
N ARG A 69 -0.94 -17.29 7.75
CA ARG A 69 0.11 -18.29 7.48
C ARG A 69 -0.13 -18.83 6.07
N PRO A 70 0.78 -18.63 5.10
CA PRO A 70 2.18 -18.18 5.21
C PRO A 70 2.34 -16.68 5.49
N SER A 71 3.57 -16.23 5.81
CA SER A 71 3.80 -14.83 6.16
C SER A 71 3.45 -13.89 5.00
N VAL A 72 2.49 -13.00 5.25
CA VAL A 72 2.08 -11.94 4.31
C VAL A 72 3.00 -10.71 4.39
N PHE A 73 3.92 -10.69 5.36
CA PHE A 73 4.94 -9.64 5.45
C PHE A 73 6.03 -9.86 4.41
N THR A 74 6.51 -8.76 3.83
CA THR A 74 7.69 -8.76 2.96
C THR A 74 8.87 -8.09 3.65
N GLN A 75 10.09 -8.38 3.20
CA GLN A 75 11.29 -7.76 3.76
C GLN A 75 11.56 -6.39 3.14
N SER A 76 11.16 -6.19 1.88
CA SER A 76 11.39 -4.95 1.13
C SER A 76 10.19 -4.55 0.26
N ASN A 77 10.18 -3.28 -0.16
CA ASN A 77 9.16 -2.77 -1.10
C ASN A 77 9.25 -3.49 -2.45
N SER A 78 10.46 -3.75 -2.96
CA SER A 78 10.69 -4.44 -4.23
C SER A 78 10.15 -5.86 -4.22
N GLU A 79 10.34 -6.59 -3.13
CA GLU A 79 9.75 -7.92 -2.93
C GLU A 79 8.22 -7.87 -2.86
N GLY A 80 7.67 -6.85 -2.18
CA GLY A 80 6.22 -6.59 -2.15
C GLY A 80 5.65 -6.38 -3.54
N VAL A 81 6.27 -5.54 -4.35
CA VAL A 81 5.85 -5.27 -5.73
C VAL A 81 5.94 -6.52 -6.61
N ALA A 82 7.05 -7.27 -6.51
CA ALA A 82 7.22 -8.51 -7.26
C ALA A 82 6.13 -9.55 -6.89
N ARG A 83 5.78 -9.64 -5.62
CA ARG A 83 4.71 -10.53 -5.14
C ARG A 83 3.33 -10.11 -5.64
N VAL A 84 3.02 -8.81 -5.63
CA VAL A 84 1.78 -8.26 -6.21
C VAL A 84 1.65 -8.63 -7.69
N LEU A 85 2.75 -8.62 -8.44
CA LEU A 85 2.75 -8.98 -9.86
C LEU A 85 2.59 -10.49 -10.13
N GLY A 86 2.98 -11.34 -9.18
CA GLY A 86 2.97 -12.81 -9.33
C GLY A 86 1.72 -13.50 -8.77
N ASP A 87 1.17 -12.98 -7.67
CA ASP A 87 0.03 -13.55 -6.95
C ASP A 87 -1.11 -12.54 -6.79
N ASP A 88 -2.32 -13.02 -6.48
CA ASP A 88 -3.47 -12.19 -6.06
C ASP A 88 -3.23 -11.62 -4.64
N TYR A 89 -2.26 -10.70 -4.53
CA TYR A 89 -1.80 -10.07 -3.29
C TYR A 89 -1.91 -8.55 -3.36
N ALA A 90 -2.35 -7.93 -2.26
CA ALA A 90 -2.45 -6.48 -2.11
C ALA A 90 -1.37 -5.97 -1.15
N PHE A 91 -0.55 -5.03 -1.62
CA PHE A 91 0.54 -4.50 -0.82
C PHE A 91 0.24 -3.09 -0.28
N LEU A 92 0.48 -2.94 1.03
CA LEU A 92 0.31 -1.70 1.77
C LEU A 92 1.67 -1.00 1.90
N MET A 93 1.86 0.06 1.13
CA MET A 93 3.03 0.94 1.20
C MET A 93 2.58 2.42 1.24
N GLU A 94 3.56 3.32 1.39
CA GLU A 94 3.33 4.76 1.43
C GLU A 94 2.89 5.34 0.08
N SER A 95 2.06 6.40 0.10
CA SER A 95 1.46 7.00 -1.10
C SER A 95 2.49 7.38 -2.16
N THR A 96 3.60 8.02 -1.78
CA THR A 96 4.65 8.41 -2.71
C THR A 96 5.35 7.20 -3.35
N SER A 97 5.52 6.12 -2.59
CA SER A 97 6.07 4.86 -3.12
C SER A 97 5.09 4.22 -4.10
N ILE A 98 3.78 4.27 -3.81
CA ILE A 98 2.75 3.77 -4.73
C ILE A 98 2.80 4.55 -6.04
N GLU A 99 2.75 5.88 -5.97
CA GLU A 99 2.79 6.76 -7.14
C GLU A 99 4.05 6.53 -7.98
N TYR A 100 5.19 6.30 -7.32
CA TYR A 100 6.44 5.99 -8.00
C TYR A 100 6.39 4.66 -8.77
N GLU A 101 5.88 3.60 -8.15
CA GLU A 101 5.80 2.27 -8.78
C GLU A 101 4.74 2.23 -9.89
N THR A 102 3.56 2.83 -9.68
CA THR A 102 2.50 2.88 -10.69
C THR A 102 2.83 3.77 -11.87
N ALA A 103 3.62 4.84 -11.67
CA ALA A 103 4.11 5.68 -12.76
C ALA A 103 5.13 4.93 -13.66
N ARG A 104 5.82 3.93 -13.11
CA ARG A 104 6.82 3.13 -13.85
C ARG A 104 6.24 1.87 -14.45
N ASP A 105 5.31 1.21 -13.78
CA ASP A 105 4.71 -0.05 -14.20
C ASP A 105 3.19 0.07 -14.28
N CYS A 106 2.67 0.10 -15.51
CA CYS A 106 1.24 0.24 -15.78
C CYS A 106 0.42 -1.01 -15.40
N ARG A 107 1.05 -2.12 -15.00
CA ARG A 107 0.37 -3.33 -14.52
C ARG A 107 -0.06 -3.20 -13.06
N LEU A 108 0.49 -2.23 -12.35
CA LEU A 108 0.13 -1.92 -10.98
C LEU A 108 -0.97 -0.87 -10.96
N THR A 109 -1.93 -1.07 -10.08
CA THR A 109 -3.01 -0.10 -9.87
C THR A 109 -3.07 0.30 -8.40
N GLN A 110 -3.29 1.60 -8.18
CA GLN A 110 -3.57 2.10 -6.83
C GLN A 110 -5.05 1.84 -6.52
N ILE A 111 -5.29 1.12 -5.43
CA ILE A 111 -6.62 0.86 -4.89
C ILE A 111 -6.78 1.59 -3.56
N GLY A 112 -7.91 2.28 -3.42
CA GLY A 112 -8.28 3.05 -2.23
C GLY A 112 -7.60 4.43 -2.15
N GLY A 113 -7.93 5.18 -1.09
CA GLY A 113 -7.34 6.48 -0.80
C GLY A 113 -6.11 6.40 0.11
N LEU A 114 -5.65 7.58 0.56
CA LEU A 114 -4.62 7.67 1.60
C LEU A 114 -5.18 7.12 2.91
N LEU A 115 -4.51 6.11 3.47
CA LEU A 115 -4.81 5.57 4.81
C LEU A 115 -4.38 6.52 5.92
N ASP A 116 -3.38 7.35 5.65
CA ASP A 116 -2.79 8.31 6.56
C ASP A 116 -2.08 9.42 5.76
N SER A 117 -1.96 10.60 6.34
CA SER A 117 -1.18 11.71 5.78
C SER A 117 0.13 11.83 6.56
N LYS A 118 1.11 11.00 6.19
CA LYS A 118 2.45 11.05 6.78
C LYS A 118 3.28 12.15 6.11
N GLY A 119 3.99 12.92 6.94
CA GLY A 119 4.96 13.92 6.49
C GLY A 119 6.39 13.41 6.68
N TYR A 120 7.22 13.55 5.65
CA TYR A 120 8.66 13.26 5.75
C TYR A 120 9.38 14.41 6.45
N GLY A 121 10.10 14.10 7.53
CA GLY A 121 10.91 15.05 8.28
C GLY A 121 12.40 14.74 8.18
N ILE A 122 13.23 15.79 8.14
CA ILE A 122 14.69 15.66 8.23
C ILE A 122 15.08 15.70 9.71
N ALA A 123 15.48 14.55 10.26
CA ALA A 123 15.93 14.48 11.65
C ALA A 123 17.37 14.96 11.78
N THR A 124 17.57 16.08 12.48
CA THR A 124 18.90 16.60 12.82
C THR A 124 19.31 16.19 14.23
N PRO A 125 20.59 15.87 14.49
CA PRO A 125 21.05 15.51 15.82
C PRO A 125 20.75 16.63 16.83
N GLN A 126 20.23 16.25 18.00
CA GLN A 126 19.83 17.16 19.07
C GLN A 126 21.03 18.03 19.50
N GLY A 127 20.89 19.35 19.36
CA GLY A 127 21.92 20.33 19.72
C GLY A 127 22.67 20.98 18.55
N ARG A 128 22.48 20.55 17.29
CA ARG A 128 22.96 21.29 16.11
C ARG A 128 21.83 22.06 15.45
N VAL A 129 21.96 23.38 15.40
CA VAL A 129 21.08 24.26 14.62
C VAL A 129 21.48 24.12 13.14
N ALA A 130 20.88 23.15 12.43
CA ALA A 130 21.05 23.04 11.00
C ALA A 130 20.01 23.95 10.32
N ASN A 131 20.47 25.10 9.81
CA ASN A 131 19.64 25.95 8.96
C ASN A 131 19.44 25.27 7.60
N VAL A 132 18.37 24.48 7.48
CA VAL A 132 17.98 23.85 6.22
C VAL A 132 17.25 24.90 5.37
N SER A 133 17.95 25.50 4.41
CA SER A 133 17.33 26.37 3.41
C SER A 133 16.74 25.53 2.29
N PHE A 134 15.41 25.42 2.26
CA PHE A 134 14.69 24.83 1.13
C PHE A 134 14.64 25.84 0.00
N LYS A 135 15.44 25.64 -1.05
CA LYS A 135 15.32 26.43 -2.27
C LYS A 135 14.21 25.81 -3.11
N SER A 136 13.05 26.47 -3.17
CA SER A 136 11.99 26.06 -4.09
C SER A 136 12.50 26.22 -5.54
N PRO A 137 12.26 25.24 -6.43
CA PRO A 137 12.53 25.43 -7.85
C PRO A 137 11.60 26.54 -8.42
N PRO A 138 12.09 27.36 -9.36
CA PRO A 138 11.25 28.37 -10.00
C PRO A 138 10.10 27.69 -10.78
N PRO A 139 8.88 28.28 -10.79
CA PRO A 139 7.78 27.78 -11.60
C PRO A 139 8.11 27.91 -13.11
N PRO A 140 7.55 27.01 -13.96
CA PRO A 140 7.71 27.06 -15.41
C PRO A 140 6.99 28.25 -16.06
#